data_AF-X1P6L8-F1
#
_entry.id   AF-X1P6L8-F1
#
_cell.length_a   1.000
_cell.length_b   1.000
_cell.length_c   1.000
_cell.angle_alpha   90.00
_cell.angle_beta   90.00
_cell.angle_gamma   90.00
#
_symmetry.space_group_name_H-M   'P 1'
#
loop_
_entity.id
_entity.type
_entity.pdbx_description
1 polymer ?
#
loop_
_entity_poly.entity_id
_entity_poly.type
_entity_poly.pdbx_seq_one_letter_code
_entity_poly.pdbx_strand_id
1 'polypeptide(L)'
;MTERKQTNRKLELELKRLKSVLDMAHELRLEWFPGQVKRFRGRRLSGEVLGEVIHIYDESEPRALTTLKHEFIEYILTIEFTAPYKRMINTLISAFEEEMYQRKERVVKRLSDVI
;
A
#
# COMPACT_ATOMS: atom_id res chain seq x y z
N MET A 1 -12.13 20.16 -24.70
CA MET A 1 -11.57 19.51 -23.50
C MET A 1 -10.06 19.53 -23.62
N THR A 2 -9.32 19.96 -22.59
CA THR A 2 -7.85 20.00 -22.60
C THR A 2 -7.27 18.58 -22.62
N GLU A 3 -6.14 18.36 -23.31
CA GLU A 3 -5.44 17.07 -23.42
C GLU A 3 -5.28 16.37 -22.05
N ARG A 4 -4.91 17.13 -21.02
CA ARG A 4 -4.82 16.64 -19.63
C ARG A 4 -6.14 16.03 -19.10
N LYS A 5 -7.30 16.63 -19.39
CA LYS A 5 -8.59 16.06 -18.96
C LYS A 5 -8.91 14.76 -19.69
N GLN A 6 -8.49 14.63 -20.94
CA GLN A 6 -8.68 13.41 -21.73
C GLN A 6 -7.80 12.27 -21.21
N THR A 7 -6.53 12.53 -20.92
CA THR A 7 -5.62 11.53 -20.35
C THR A 7 -6.10 11.09 -18.97
N ASN A 8 -6.50 12.02 -18.09
CA ASN A 8 -7.03 11.64 -16.77
C ASN A 8 -8.25 10.71 -16.89
N ARG A 9 -9.19 11.04 -17.78
CA ARG A 9 -10.36 10.19 -18.05
C ARG A 9 -9.98 8.80 -18.56
N LYS A 10 -8.97 8.69 -19.42
CA LYS A 10 -8.48 7.38 -19.89
C LYS A 10 -7.87 6.56 -18.76
N LEU A 11 -7.10 7.17 -17.88
CA LEU A 11 -6.53 6.50 -16.71
C LEU A 11 -7.63 6.02 -15.76
N GLU A 12 -8.64 6.84 -15.48
CA GLU A 12 -9.80 6.46 -14.65
C GLU A 12 -10.59 5.30 -15.26
N LEU A 13 -10.84 5.34 -16.57
CA LEU A 13 -11.50 4.25 -17.30
C LEU A 13 -10.70 2.96 -17.25
N GLU A 14 -9.36 3.05 -17.40
CA GLU A 14 -8.49 1.89 -17.32
C GLU A 14 -8.46 1.30 -15.90
N LEU A 15 -8.38 2.13 -14.86
CA LEU A 15 -8.47 1.66 -13.47
C LEU A 15 -9.81 0.96 -13.22
N LYS A 16 -10.92 1.53 -13.70
CA LYS A 16 -12.25 0.90 -13.60
C LYS A 16 -12.29 -0.44 -14.34
N ARG A 17 -11.70 -0.52 -15.53
CA ARG A 17 -11.58 -1.77 -16.30
C ARG A 17 -10.79 -2.82 -15.54
N LEU A 18 -9.63 -2.46 -14.97
CA LEU A 18 -8.78 -3.37 -14.20
C LEU A 18 -9.51 -3.92 -12.98
N LYS A 19 -10.13 -3.06 -12.17
CA LYS A 19 -10.97 -3.47 -11.03
C LYS A 19 -12.07 -4.43 -11.46
N SER A 20 -12.77 -4.12 -12.56
CA SER A 20 -13.86 -4.96 -13.05
C SER A 20 -13.40 -6.31 -13.58
N VAL A 21 -12.25 -6.37 -14.26
CA VAL A 21 -11.76 -7.60 -14.90
C VAL A 21 -11.20 -8.56 -13.86
N LEU A 22 -10.55 -8.03 -12.83
CA LEU A 22 -9.92 -8.83 -11.79
C LEU A 22 -10.80 -9.02 -10.55
N ASP A 23 -11.89 -8.26 -10.44
CA ASP A 23 -12.79 -8.22 -9.29
C ASP A 23 -12.07 -7.98 -7.95
N MET A 24 -11.07 -7.09 -7.98
CA MET A 24 -10.17 -6.82 -6.86
C MET A 24 -9.86 -5.32 -6.74
N ALA A 25 -9.38 -4.94 -5.56
CA ALA A 25 -8.88 -3.60 -5.25
C ALA A 25 -9.90 -2.48 -5.58
N HIS A 26 -11.17 -2.72 -5.29
CA HIS A 26 -12.28 -1.81 -5.58
C HIS A 26 -12.18 -0.47 -4.83
N GLU A 27 -11.46 -0.45 -3.72
CA GLU A 27 -11.13 0.72 -2.91
C GLU A 27 -10.12 1.67 -3.57
N LEU A 28 -9.31 1.19 -4.53
CA LEU A 28 -8.22 2.00 -5.10
C LEU A 28 -8.73 3.26 -5.82
N ARG A 29 -8.14 4.41 -5.53
CA ARG A 29 -8.39 5.68 -6.22
C ARG A 29 -7.17 6.07 -7.04
N LEU A 30 -7.38 6.98 -7.99
CA LEU A 30 -6.34 7.49 -8.86
C LEU A 30 -6.20 9.00 -8.68
N GLU A 31 -4.96 9.46 -8.52
CA GLU A 31 -4.59 10.86 -8.64
C GLU A 31 -3.41 11.00 -9.62
N TRP A 32 -3.60 11.81 -10.66
CA TRP A 32 -2.58 12.04 -11.69
C TRP A 32 -1.97 13.44 -11.55
N PHE A 33 -0.68 13.46 -11.21
CA PHE A 33 0.14 14.64 -10.99
C PHE A 33 1.25 14.73 -12.05
N PRO A 34 0.90 14.98 -13.33
CA PRO A 34 1.88 15.01 -14.41
C PRO A 34 2.96 16.06 -14.12
N GLY A 35 4.22 15.63 -14.16
CA GLY A 35 5.40 16.49 -14.05
C GLY A 35 5.83 16.80 -12.63
N GLN A 36 5.09 16.32 -11.63
CA GLN A 36 5.58 16.31 -10.27
C GLN A 36 6.79 15.35 -10.16
N VAL A 37 7.87 15.83 -9.56
CA VAL A 37 9.09 15.02 -9.38
C VAL A 37 9.13 14.55 -7.94
N LYS A 38 8.83 13.26 -7.72
CA LYS A 38 9.14 12.57 -6.48
C LYS A 38 10.36 11.67 -6.64
N ARG A 39 11.11 11.48 -5.56
CA ARG A 39 12.29 10.63 -5.53
C ARG A 39 12.25 9.66 -4.37
N PHE A 40 12.67 8.43 -4.62
CA PHE A 40 12.88 7.40 -3.60
C PHE A 40 14.23 6.73 -3.82
N ARG A 41 15.04 6.65 -2.75
CA ARG A 41 16.42 6.11 -2.80
C ARG A 41 17.25 6.66 -3.98
N GLY A 42 17.15 7.98 -4.20
CA GLY A 42 17.87 8.69 -5.26
C GLY A 42 17.26 8.59 -6.68
N ARG A 43 16.27 7.72 -6.91
CA ARG A 43 15.62 7.51 -8.22
C ARG A 43 14.31 8.28 -8.32
N ARG A 44 13.99 8.78 -9.52
CA ARG A 44 12.68 9.42 -9.79
C ARG A 44 11.59 8.34 -9.80
N LEU A 45 10.46 8.63 -9.15
CA LEU A 45 9.29 7.78 -9.17
C LEU A 45 8.44 8.06 -10.42
N SER A 46 7.96 7.00 -11.05
CA SER A 46 6.93 7.05 -12.10
C SER A 46 5.53 7.07 -11.49
N GLY A 47 5.33 6.31 -10.42
CA GLY A 47 4.14 6.29 -9.59
C GLY A 47 4.45 5.71 -8.21
N GLU A 48 3.44 5.69 -7.34
CA GLU A 48 3.46 5.00 -6.05
C GLU A 48 2.03 4.80 -5.55
N VAL A 49 1.84 3.84 -4.65
CA VAL A 49 0.57 3.67 -3.93
C VAL A 49 0.72 4.13 -2.48
N LEU A 50 -0.09 5.12 -2.09
CA LEU A 50 -0.14 5.64 -0.72
C LEU A 50 -1.52 5.33 -0.13
N GLY A 51 -1.56 4.35 0.78
CA GLY A 51 -2.82 3.80 1.26
C GLY A 51 -3.60 3.16 0.11
N GLU A 52 -4.76 3.72 -0.20
CA GLU A 52 -5.66 3.26 -1.27
C GLU A 52 -5.62 4.19 -2.49
N VAL A 53 -4.59 5.03 -2.64
CA VAL A 53 -4.51 6.01 -3.75
C VAL A 53 -3.27 5.76 -4.59
N ILE A 54 -3.48 5.39 -5.86
CA ILE A 54 -2.43 5.35 -6.88
C ILE A 54 -2.11 6.78 -7.29
N HIS A 55 -0.88 7.19 -7.05
CA HIS A 55 -0.33 8.45 -7.55
C HIS A 55 0.50 8.18 -8.80
N ILE A 56 0.27 8.94 -9.86
CA ILE A 56 1.04 8.84 -11.11
C ILE A 56 1.69 10.18 -11.43
N TYR A 57 2.99 10.14 -11.73
CA TYR A 57 3.82 11.32 -11.98
C TYR A 57 4.25 11.48 -13.44
N ASP A 58 4.17 10.40 -14.22
CA ASP A 58 4.50 10.43 -15.65
C ASP A 58 3.55 11.34 -16.43
N GLU A 59 4.12 12.26 -17.23
CA GLU A 59 3.37 13.28 -17.96
C GLU A 59 2.70 12.76 -19.24
N SER A 60 3.34 11.85 -19.95
CA SER A 60 2.81 11.32 -21.20
C SER A 60 1.77 10.24 -20.93
N GLU A 61 0.63 10.31 -21.61
CA GLU A 61 -0.45 9.32 -21.51
C GLU A 61 0.03 7.85 -21.59
N PRO A 62 0.87 7.44 -22.56
CA PRO A 62 1.30 6.04 -22.65
C PRO A 62 2.08 5.58 -21.43
N ARG A 63 2.99 6.42 -20.92
CA ARG A 63 3.77 6.10 -19.71
C ARG A 63 2.89 6.09 -18.46
N ALA A 64 1.96 7.04 -18.34
CA ALA A 64 1.01 7.07 -17.24
C ALA A 64 0.13 5.80 -17.20
N LEU A 65 -0.33 5.30 -18.35
CA LEU A 65 -1.10 4.05 -18.44
C LEU A 65 -0.26 2.82 -18.04
N THR A 66 1.00 2.76 -18.48
CA THR A 66 1.91 1.68 -18.06
C THR A 66 2.15 1.71 -16.56
N THR A 67 2.40 2.90 -16.00
CA THR A 67 2.59 3.09 -14.57
C THR A 67 1.34 2.70 -13.78
N LEU A 68 0.14 3.13 -14.22
CA LEU A 68 -1.13 2.73 -13.59
C LEU A 68 -1.25 1.21 -13.43
N LYS A 69 -0.99 0.47 -14.51
CA LYS A 69 -1.09 -1.00 -14.51
C LYS A 69 -0.07 -1.61 -13.55
N HIS A 70 1.16 -1.09 -13.54
CA HIS A 70 2.21 -1.56 -12.66
C HIS A 70 1.84 -1.38 -11.18
N GLU A 71 1.44 -0.16 -10.80
CA GLU A 71 1.06 0.15 -9.42
C GLU A 71 -0.19 -0.63 -8.96
N PHE A 72 -1.16 -0.83 -9.85
CA PHE A 72 -2.35 -1.64 -9.56
C PHE A 72 -1.99 -3.10 -9.25
N ILE A 73 -1.11 -3.71 -10.06
CA ILE A 73 -0.65 -5.09 -9.84
C ILE A 73 0.16 -5.17 -8.54
N GLU A 74 1.08 -4.23 -8.30
CA GLU A 74 1.92 -4.20 -7.09
C GLU A 74 1.07 -4.08 -5.82
N TYR A 75 -0.01 -3.29 -5.87
CA TYR A 75 -0.96 -3.19 -4.77
C TYR A 75 -1.65 -4.53 -4.46
N ILE A 76 -2.16 -5.22 -5.49
CA ILE A 76 -2.76 -6.55 -5.32
C ILE A 76 -1.74 -7.52 -4.71
N LEU A 77 -0.52 -7.56 -5.26
CA LEU A 77 0.54 -8.42 -4.74
C LEU A 77 0.86 -8.09 -3.27
N THR A 78 0.82 -6.80 -2.91
CA THR A 78 1.02 -6.36 -1.53
C THR A 78 -0.09 -6.87 -0.63
N ILE A 79 -1.35 -6.78 -1.02
CA ILE A 79 -2.49 -7.25 -0.19
C ILE A 79 -2.54 -8.76 -0.07
N GLU A 80 -2.33 -9.48 -1.18
CA GLU A 80 -2.49 -10.93 -1.23
C GLU A 80 -1.30 -11.68 -0.62
N PHE A 81 -0.08 -11.17 -0.84
CA PHE A 81 1.12 -11.88 -0.41
C PHE A 81 1.81 -11.17 0.74
N THR A 82 2.04 -9.86 0.68
CA THR A 82 2.89 -9.20 1.68
C THR A 82 2.15 -8.89 3.00
N ALA A 83 0.92 -8.39 2.91
CA ALA A 83 0.14 -7.97 4.07
C ALA A 83 -0.22 -9.10 5.04
N PRO A 84 -0.58 -10.33 4.60
CA PRO A 84 -0.88 -11.44 5.49
C PRO A 84 0.32 -11.84 6.34
N TYR A 85 1.54 -11.89 5.76
CA TYR A 85 2.75 -12.20 6.52
C TYR A 85 3.06 -11.12 7.55
N LYS A 86 2.90 -9.83 7.19
CA LYS A 86 3.05 -8.73 8.14
C LYS A 86 2.07 -8.86 9.32
N ARG A 87 0.79 -9.16 9.04
CA ARG A 87 -0.22 -9.41 10.08
C ARG A 87 0.17 -10.57 10.98
N MET A 88 0.57 -11.70 10.39
CA MET A 88 0.98 -12.89 11.14
C MET A 88 2.14 -12.60 12.09
N ILE A 89 3.20 -11.94 11.60
CA ILE A 89 4.37 -11.58 12.41
C ILE A 89 3.96 -10.64 13.55
N ASN A 90 3.15 -9.61 13.28
CA ASN A 90 2.67 -8.70 14.31
C ASN A 90 1.85 -9.42 15.38
N THR A 91 1.00 -10.36 14.98
CA THR A 91 0.25 -11.19 15.93
C THR A 91 1.17 -12.03 16.82
N LEU A 92 2.23 -12.62 16.25
CA LEU A 92 3.21 -13.38 17.03
C LEU A 92 3.96 -12.48 18.02
N ILE A 93 4.36 -11.28 17.60
CA ILE A 93 5.00 -10.30 18.49
C ILE A 93 4.09 -9.99 19.67
N SER A 94 2.83 -9.64 19.43
CA SER A 94 1.88 -9.33 20.50
C SER A 94 1.64 -10.52 21.43
N ALA A 95 1.60 -11.75 20.92
CA ALA A 95 1.48 -12.94 21.75
C ALA A 95 2.69 -13.15 22.67
N PHE A 96 3.91 -12.91 22.19
CA PHE A 96 5.12 -12.99 23.01
C PHE A 96 5.18 -11.88 24.06
N GLU A 97 4.76 -10.66 23.72
CA GLU A 97 4.69 -9.55 24.66
C GLU A 97 3.73 -9.84 25.83
N GLU A 98 2.57 -10.40 25.53
CA GLU A 98 1.58 -10.81 26.54
C GLU A 98 2.13 -11.90 27.46
N GLU A 99 2.73 -12.96 26.92
CA GLU A 99 3.35 -14.03 27.71
C GLU A 99 4.49 -13.50 28.60
N MET A 100 5.32 -12.59 28.07
CA MET A 100 6.38 -11.94 28.85
C MET A 100 5.81 -11.13 30.01
N TYR A 101 4.74 -10.37 29.76
CA TYR A 101 4.06 -9.59 30.78
C TYR A 101 3.53 -10.49 31.92
N GLN A 102 2.83 -11.57 31.56
CA GLN A 102 2.29 -12.53 32.55
C GLN A 102 3.38 -13.21 33.37
N ARG A 103 4.51 -13.56 32.75
CA ARG A 103 5.68 -14.12 33.47
C ARG A 103 6.27 -13.12 34.44
N LYS A 104 6.45 -11.86 34.00
CA LYS A 104 6.95 -10.78 34.86
C LYS A 104 6.05 -10.61 36.08
N GLU A 105 4.74 -10.54 35.87
CA GLU A 105 3.78 -10.36 36.97
C GLU A 105 3.82 -11.51 37.98
N ARG A 106 3.93 -12.76 37.49
CA ARG A 106 4.09 -13.94 38.34
C ARG A 106 5.35 -13.87 39.20
N VAL A 107 6.47 -13.42 38.63
CA VAL A 107 7.73 -13.28 39.36
C VAL A 107 7.65 -12.15 40.37
N VAL A 108 7.14 -10.98 39.97
CA VAL A 108 6.94 -9.82 40.87
C VAL A 108 6.11 -10.24 42.08
N LYS A 109 4.96 -10.90 41.86
CA LYS A 109 4.11 -11.38 42.95
C LYS A 109 4.87 -12.25 43.95
N ARG A 110 5.62 -13.24 43.46
CA ARG A 110 6.40 -14.14 44.32
C ARG A 110 7.50 -13.43 45.10
N LEU A 111 8.12 -12.41 44.51
CA LEU A 111 9.15 -11.62 45.18
C LEU A 111 8.53 -10.72 46.25
N SER A 112 7.41 -10.05 45.96
CA SER A 112 6.70 -9.22 46.93
C SER A 112 6.15 -9.98 48.14
N ASP A 113 5.94 -11.29 48.02
CA ASP A 113 5.53 -12.13 49.16
C ASP A 113 6.70 -12.41 50.13
N VAL A 114 7.95 -12.19 49.70
CA VAL A 114 9.18 -12.53 50.46
C VAL A 114 9.92 -11.29 50.97
N ILE A 115 9.81 -10.17 50.26
CA ILE A 115 10.48 -8.90 50.57
C ILE A 115 9.47 -7.94 51.21
#